data_AF-A0A1T5AXF1-F1
#
_entry.id   AF-A0A1T5AXF1-F1
#
_cell.length_a   1.000
_cell.length_b   1.000
_cell.length_c   1.000
_cell.angle_alpha   90.00
_cell.angle_beta   90.00
_cell.angle_gamma   90.00
#
_symmetry.space_group_name_H-M   'P 1'
#
loop_
_entity.id
_entity.type
_entity.pdbx_description
1 polymer ?
#
loop_
_entity_poly.entity_id
_entity_poly.type
_entity_poly.pdbx_seq_one_letter_code
_entity_poly.pdbx_strand_id
1 'polypeptide(L)'
;MQRLLTGITILFLCISCGEKIPDGIIPSKRMPDVLLDVHLADGQLMAMPIDSARAYRDSYYQAIFDRWGIDSAVFRRSVEYYSTRPRIMNELYITVEKRLEALNLAEQKAVEEKYNLQRRADSIINVRRLDSLKRIALDSLDFKRKRFLLFLHAPDSIYGAPHPITHEMLHDRLLESIGLSQMAIEGQNKVMPRGESPRPPQPQAKSTEASPVLRPIEKIK
;
A
#
# COMPACT_ATOMS: atom_id res chain seq x y z
N MET A 1 -70.05 -34.31 -5.60
CA MET A 1 -69.31 -34.39 -4.33
C MET A 1 -68.04 -35.26 -4.41
N GLN A 2 -68.07 -36.45 -5.02
CA GLN A 2 -66.91 -37.36 -5.05
C GLN A 2 -65.67 -36.82 -5.80
N ARG A 3 -65.85 -36.03 -6.86
CA ARG A 3 -64.72 -35.47 -7.65
C ARG A 3 -63.95 -34.34 -6.95
N LEU A 4 -64.59 -33.66 -6.00
CA LEU A 4 -63.94 -32.65 -5.16
C LEU A 4 -63.11 -33.33 -4.05
N LEU A 5 -63.62 -34.43 -3.50
CA LEU A 5 -62.93 -35.19 -2.46
C LEU A 5 -61.61 -35.80 -2.99
N THR A 6 -61.61 -36.33 -4.22
CA THR A 6 -60.41 -36.86 -4.88
C THR A 6 -59.37 -35.79 -5.20
N GLY A 7 -59.81 -34.56 -5.51
CA GLY A 7 -58.90 -33.44 -5.73
C GLY A 7 -58.22 -32.97 -4.45
N ILE A 8 -58.97 -32.92 -3.34
CA ILE A 8 -58.46 -32.51 -2.02
C ILE A 8 -57.48 -33.56 -1.47
N THR A 9 -57.75 -34.86 -1.64
CA THR A 9 -56.83 -35.92 -1.19
C THR A 9 -55.52 -35.93 -1.98
N ILE A 10 -55.55 -35.68 -3.29
CA ILE A 10 -54.33 -35.53 -4.11
C ILE A 10 -53.52 -34.29 -3.68
N LEU A 11 -54.20 -33.18 -3.38
CA LEU A 11 -53.54 -31.96 -2.90
C LEU A 11 -52.84 -32.18 -1.55
N PHE A 12 -53.46 -32.91 -0.61
CA PHE A 12 -52.83 -33.28 0.66
C PHE A 12 -51.65 -34.25 0.50
N LEU A 13 -51.71 -35.15 -0.49
CA LEU A 13 -50.61 -36.07 -0.78
C LEU A 13 -49.37 -35.33 -1.32
N CYS A 14 -49.56 -34.28 -2.12
CA CYS A 14 -48.47 -33.45 -2.65
C CYS A 14 -47.78 -32.58 -1.58
N ILE A 15 -48.51 -32.18 -0.53
CA ILE A 15 -47.97 -31.34 0.56
C ILE A 15 -47.20 -32.18 1.60
N SER A 16 -47.47 -33.49 1.68
CA SER A 16 -46.83 -34.38 2.66
C SER A 16 -45.37 -34.75 2.33
N CYS A 17 -44.85 -34.36 1.15
CA CYS A 17 -43.46 -34.62 0.76
C CYS A 17 -42.52 -33.51 1.27
N GLY A 18 -42.60 -33.23 2.58
CA GLY A 18 -41.63 -32.39 3.29
C GLY A 18 -40.82 -33.29 4.20
N GLU A 19 -39.54 -33.53 3.87
CA GLU A 19 -38.64 -34.31 4.70
C GLU A 19 -38.41 -33.54 6.01
N LYS A 20 -39.07 -33.98 7.08
CA LYS A 20 -38.91 -33.37 8.40
C LYS A 20 -37.52 -33.73 8.91
N ILE A 21 -36.71 -32.72 9.18
CA ILE A 21 -35.42 -32.89 9.83
C ILE A 21 -35.69 -33.53 11.20
N PRO A 22 -35.07 -34.67 11.53
CA PRO A 22 -35.31 -35.35 12.80
C PRO A 22 -34.76 -34.52 13.97
N ASP A 23 -35.33 -34.73 15.15
CA ASP A 23 -34.91 -34.02 16.36
C ASP A 23 -33.43 -34.29 16.69
N GLY A 24 -32.73 -33.26 17.13
CA GLY A 24 -31.29 -33.35 17.45
C GLY A 24 -30.36 -33.17 16.25
N ILE A 25 -30.86 -32.63 15.14
CA ILE A 25 -30.06 -32.20 13.98
C ILE A 25 -30.11 -30.68 13.84
N ILE A 26 -28.96 -30.08 13.54
CA ILE A 26 -28.83 -28.65 13.29
C ILE A 26 -29.61 -28.32 12.01
N PRO A 27 -30.57 -27.38 12.04
CA PRO A 27 -31.35 -27.03 10.85
C PRO A 27 -30.48 -26.51 9.70
N SER A 28 -30.89 -26.81 8.46
CA SER A 28 -30.17 -26.42 7.23
C SER A 28 -29.90 -24.91 7.14
N LYS A 29 -30.77 -24.08 7.74
CA LYS A 29 -30.56 -22.62 7.78
C LYS A 29 -29.38 -22.19 8.67
N ARG A 30 -29.07 -22.96 9.72
CA ARG A 30 -28.05 -22.64 10.74
C ARG A 30 -26.75 -23.38 10.49
N MET A 31 -26.82 -24.57 9.88
CA MET A 31 -25.68 -25.44 9.63
C MET A 31 -24.53 -24.78 8.85
N PRO A 32 -24.76 -23.92 7.82
CA PRO A 32 -23.67 -23.28 7.10
C PRO A 32 -22.87 -22.30 7.97
N ASP A 33 -23.50 -21.64 8.95
CA ASP A 33 -22.77 -20.76 9.87
C ASP A 33 -21.89 -21.56 10.85
N VAL A 34 -22.42 -22.69 11.35
CA VAL A 34 -21.65 -23.60 12.21
C VAL A 34 -20.46 -24.20 11.46
N LEU A 35 -20.68 -24.69 10.24
CA LEU A 35 -19.63 -25.26 9.39
C LEU A 35 -18.57 -24.22 9.04
N LEU A 36 -18.96 -22.97 8.77
CA LEU A 36 -18.03 -21.88 8.51
C LEU A 36 -17.09 -21.66 9.71
N ASP A 37 -17.63 -21.54 10.92
CA ASP A 37 -16.83 -21.36 12.14
C ASP A 37 -15.88 -22.55 12.39
N VAL A 38 -16.37 -23.78 12.17
CA VAL A 38 -15.55 -25.00 12.30
C VAL A 38 -14.41 -24.99 11.29
N HIS A 39 -14.67 -24.67 10.02
CA HIS A 39 -13.63 -24.62 8.99
C HIS A 39 -12.61 -23.51 9.22
N LEU A 40 -13.03 -22.36 9.76
CA LEU A 40 -12.11 -21.30 10.16
C LEU A 40 -11.21 -21.75 11.33
N ALA A 41 -11.76 -22.44 12.32
CA ALA A 41 -10.98 -23.03 13.41
C ALA A 41 -10.02 -24.12 12.91
N ASP A 42 -10.46 -24.99 12.01
CA ASP A 42 -9.60 -26.00 11.39
C ASP A 42 -8.46 -25.36 10.62
N GLY A 43 -8.74 -24.32 9.83
CA GLY A 43 -7.71 -23.54 9.13
C GLY A 43 -6.65 -22.96 10.08
N GLN A 44 -7.10 -22.42 11.22
CA GLN A 44 -6.21 -21.90 12.26
C GLN A 44 -5.40 -23.02 12.93
N LEU A 45 -6.02 -24.15 13.26
CA LEU A 45 -5.36 -25.30 13.86
C LEU A 45 -4.32 -25.91 12.92
N MET A 46 -4.61 -25.98 11.62
CA MET A 46 -3.68 -26.46 10.60
C MET A 46 -2.49 -25.53 10.38
N ALA A 47 -2.64 -24.23 10.62
CA ALA A 47 -1.55 -23.26 10.52
C ALA A 47 -0.58 -23.32 11.72
N MET A 48 -0.97 -23.97 12.82
CA MET A 48 -0.16 -24.09 14.04
C MET A 48 0.72 -25.36 14.03
N PRO A 49 1.81 -25.38 14.84
CA PRO A 49 2.55 -26.61 15.11
C PRO A 49 1.64 -27.70 15.70
N ILE A 50 1.91 -28.97 15.36
CA ILE A 50 1.04 -30.11 15.70
C ILE A 50 0.76 -30.21 17.21
N ASP A 51 1.76 -29.99 18.05
CA ASP A 51 1.62 -30.08 19.51
C ASP A 51 0.69 -28.99 20.05
N SER A 52 0.85 -27.75 19.54
CA SER A 52 -0.03 -26.63 19.87
C SER A 52 -1.46 -26.88 19.38
N ALA A 53 -1.60 -27.34 18.13
CA ALA A 53 -2.89 -27.66 17.56
C ALA A 53 -3.62 -28.72 18.40
N ARG A 54 -2.92 -29.77 18.86
CA ARG A 54 -3.50 -30.79 19.74
C ARG A 54 -3.95 -30.22 21.09
N ALA A 55 -3.16 -29.32 21.67
CA ALA A 55 -3.49 -28.70 22.95
C ALA A 55 -4.73 -27.78 22.87
N TYR A 56 -4.88 -27.03 21.78
CA TYR A 56 -5.96 -26.05 21.63
C TYR A 56 -7.21 -26.59 20.93
N ARG A 57 -7.13 -27.70 20.19
CA ARG A 57 -8.24 -28.23 19.39
C ARG A 57 -9.56 -28.27 20.17
N ASP A 58 -9.56 -28.93 21.32
CA ASP A 58 -10.79 -29.16 22.07
C ASP A 58 -11.40 -27.82 22.57
N SER A 59 -10.55 -26.84 22.92
CA SER A 59 -11.00 -25.50 23.31
C SER A 59 -11.64 -24.70 22.16
N TYR A 60 -11.12 -24.82 20.93
CA TYR A 60 -11.71 -24.18 19.75
C TYR A 60 -13.09 -24.75 19.46
N TYR A 61 -13.20 -26.08 19.39
CA TYR A 61 -14.48 -26.73 19.13
C TYR A 61 -15.50 -26.47 20.24
N GLN A 62 -15.08 -26.49 21.51
CA GLN A 62 -15.95 -26.16 22.63
C GLN A 62 -16.48 -24.72 22.53
N ALA A 63 -15.62 -23.74 22.23
CA ALA A 63 -16.03 -22.35 22.09
C ALA A 63 -17.06 -22.15 20.94
N ILE A 64 -16.90 -22.88 19.83
CA ILE A 64 -17.87 -22.87 18.73
C ILE A 64 -19.20 -23.49 19.18
N PHE A 65 -19.14 -24.64 19.84
CA PHE A 65 -20.34 -25.33 20.31
C PHE A 65 -21.12 -24.50 21.33
N ASP A 66 -20.43 -23.83 22.24
CA ASP A 66 -21.03 -22.90 23.22
C ASP A 66 -21.67 -21.70 22.53
N ARG A 67 -21.00 -21.08 21.55
CA ARG A 67 -21.54 -19.96 20.76
C ARG A 67 -22.85 -20.31 20.07
N TRP A 68 -22.95 -21.53 19.55
CA TRP A 68 -24.12 -22.00 18.83
C TRP A 68 -25.14 -22.75 19.72
N GLY A 69 -24.83 -22.97 20.99
CA GLY A 69 -25.68 -23.74 21.91
C GLY A 69 -25.94 -25.16 21.40
N ILE A 70 -24.91 -25.81 20.86
CA ILE A 70 -24.96 -27.18 20.34
C ILE A 70 -23.98 -28.06 21.10
N ASP A 71 -24.15 -29.38 21.00
CA ASP A 71 -23.20 -30.36 21.54
C ASP A 71 -22.42 -31.03 20.40
N SER A 72 -21.23 -31.54 20.72
CA SER A 72 -20.38 -32.34 19.82
C SER A 72 -21.13 -33.53 19.21
N ALA A 73 -22.01 -34.20 19.97
CA ALA A 73 -22.80 -35.31 19.47
C ALA A 73 -23.91 -34.86 18.51
N VAL A 74 -24.50 -33.67 18.73
CA VAL A 74 -25.47 -33.05 17.82
C VAL A 74 -24.80 -32.66 16.52
N PHE A 75 -23.62 -32.02 16.59
CA PHE A 75 -22.85 -31.65 15.40
C PHE A 75 -22.48 -32.88 14.57
N ARG A 76 -21.93 -33.93 15.20
CA ARG A 76 -21.56 -35.18 14.52
C ARG A 76 -22.73 -35.84 13.81
N ARG A 77 -23.87 -35.99 14.50
CA ARG A 77 -25.12 -36.53 13.91
C ARG A 77 -25.62 -35.68 12.75
N SER A 78 -25.48 -34.35 12.86
CA SER A 78 -25.89 -33.44 11.80
C SER A 78 -25.02 -33.59 10.55
N VAL A 79 -23.70 -33.66 10.72
CA VAL A 79 -22.76 -33.89 9.61
C VAL A 79 -23.05 -35.22 8.93
N GLU A 80 -23.26 -36.29 9.70
CA GLU A 80 -23.62 -37.60 9.16
C GLU A 80 -24.93 -37.56 8.37
N TYR A 81 -25.96 -36.91 8.91
CA TYR A 81 -27.26 -36.75 8.24
C TYR A 81 -27.17 -35.99 6.91
N TYR A 82 -26.41 -34.90 6.87
CA TYR A 82 -26.23 -34.14 5.63
C TYR A 82 -25.31 -34.86 4.64
N SER A 83 -24.32 -35.62 5.11
CA SER A 83 -23.41 -36.40 4.26
C SER A 83 -24.13 -37.48 3.43
N THR A 84 -25.23 -38.04 3.96
CA THR A 84 -26.06 -39.02 3.24
C THR A 84 -27.00 -38.36 2.21
N ARG A 85 -27.06 -37.02 2.15
CA ARG A 85 -27.91 -36.23 1.24
C ARG A 85 -27.06 -35.26 0.41
N PRO A 86 -26.40 -35.73 -0.66
CA PRO A 86 -25.44 -34.94 -1.43
C PRO A 86 -25.98 -33.61 -1.95
N ARG A 87 -27.25 -33.57 -2.40
CA ARG A 87 -27.88 -32.33 -2.90
C ARG A 87 -27.95 -31.25 -1.82
N ILE A 88 -28.42 -31.59 -0.63
CA ILE A 88 -28.55 -30.63 0.48
C ILE A 88 -27.16 -30.23 0.97
N MET A 89 -26.24 -31.19 1.10
CA MET A 89 -24.86 -30.92 1.48
C MET A 89 -24.18 -29.92 0.54
N ASN A 90 -24.37 -30.09 -0.77
CA ASN A 90 -23.82 -29.16 -1.76
C ASN A 90 -24.40 -27.74 -1.60
N GLU A 91 -25.71 -27.61 -1.37
CA GLU A 91 -26.36 -26.31 -1.13
C GLU A 91 -25.81 -25.62 0.14
N LEU A 92 -25.54 -26.41 1.21
CA LEU A 92 -24.89 -25.90 2.42
C LEU A 92 -23.48 -25.37 2.09
N TYR A 93 -22.66 -26.15 1.39
CA TYR A 93 -21.28 -25.76 1.05
C TYR A 93 -21.20 -24.55 0.13
N ILE A 94 -22.10 -24.43 -0.86
CA ILE A 94 -22.19 -23.21 -1.69
C ILE A 94 -22.44 -21.98 -0.81
N THR A 95 -23.23 -22.12 0.24
CA THR A 95 -23.50 -21.03 1.19
C THR A 95 -22.27 -20.72 2.05
N VAL A 96 -21.54 -21.75 2.50
CA VAL A 96 -20.28 -21.59 3.24
C VAL A 96 -19.23 -20.88 2.39
N GLU A 97 -19.03 -21.32 1.15
CA GLU A 97 -18.06 -20.75 0.21
C GLU A 97 -18.33 -19.26 -0.04
N LYS A 98 -19.57 -18.90 -0.37
CA LYS A 98 -19.96 -17.49 -0.58
C LYS A 98 -19.68 -16.62 0.64
N ARG A 99 -19.90 -17.15 1.86
CA ARG A 99 -19.62 -16.41 3.10
C ARG A 99 -18.13 -16.27 3.34
N LEU A 100 -17.36 -17.31 3.07
CA LEU A 100 -15.92 -17.29 3.20
C LEU A 100 -15.27 -16.30 2.20
N GLU A 101 -15.74 -16.28 0.95
CA GLU A 101 -15.33 -15.29 -0.05
C GLU A 101 -15.63 -13.86 0.40
N ALA A 102 -16.83 -13.62 0.94
CA ALA A 102 -17.22 -12.31 1.45
C ALA A 102 -16.33 -11.85 2.61
N LEU A 103 -16.01 -12.74 3.56
CA LEU A 103 -15.08 -12.47 4.65
C LEU A 103 -13.68 -12.16 4.13
N ASN A 104 -13.17 -12.94 3.20
CA ASN A 104 -11.84 -12.74 2.62
C ASN A 104 -11.74 -11.40 1.89
N LEU A 105 -12.75 -11.05 1.10
CA LEU A 105 -12.81 -9.76 0.41
C LEU A 105 -12.87 -8.58 1.40
N ALA A 106 -13.60 -8.72 2.50
CA ALA A 106 -13.68 -7.69 3.53
C ALA A 106 -12.32 -7.47 4.23
N GLU A 107 -11.63 -8.55 4.59
CA GLU A 107 -10.29 -8.50 5.18
C GLU A 107 -9.27 -7.90 4.21
N GLN A 108 -9.30 -8.28 2.93
CA GLN A 108 -8.41 -7.71 1.91
C GLN A 108 -8.57 -6.20 1.79
N LYS A 109 -9.81 -5.70 1.77
CA LYS A 109 -10.10 -4.27 1.72
C LYS A 109 -9.60 -3.55 2.99
N ALA A 110 -9.86 -4.12 4.16
CA ALA A 110 -9.41 -3.53 5.42
C ALA A 110 -7.87 -3.45 5.50
N VAL A 111 -7.17 -4.48 5.01
CA VAL A 111 -5.72 -4.53 4.92
C VAL A 111 -5.19 -3.52 3.89
N GLU A 112 -5.82 -3.42 2.72
CA GLU A 112 -5.45 -2.45 1.69
C GLU A 112 -5.62 -1.00 2.19
N GLU A 113 -6.72 -0.69 2.88
CA GLU A 113 -6.95 0.61 3.49
C GLU A 113 -5.84 0.96 4.50
N LYS A 114 -5.47 0.01 5.37
CA LYS A 114 -4.34 0.19 6.31
C LYS A 114 -3.04 0.49 5.58
N TYR A 115 -2.69 -0.28 4.54
CA TYR A 115 -1.47 -0.04 3.76
C TYR A 115 -1.50 1.30 3.01
N ASN A 116 -2.64 1.69 2.46
CA ASN A 116 -2.79 2.96 1.76
C ASN A 116 -2.62 4.15 2.72
N LEU A 117 -3.13 4.05 3.95
CA LEU A 117 -2.93 5.05 4.99
C LEU A 117 -1.45 5.17 5.38
N GLN A 118 -0.77 4.04 5.59
CA GLN A 118 0.68 4.01 5.87
C GLN A 118 1.48 4.64 4.72
N ARG A 119 1.23 4.22 3.47
CA ARG A 119 1.90 4.75 2.27
C ARG A 119 1.73 6.27 2.14
N ARG A 120 0.54 6.80 2.42
CA ARG A 120 0.27 8.25 2.38
C ARG A 120 1.06 8.99 3.45
N ALA A 121 1.09 8.47 4.67
CA ALA A 121 1.87 9.05 5.76
C ALA A 121 3.38 9.07 5.43
N ASP A 122 3.92 7.95 4.95
CA ASP A 122 5.32 7.81 4.58
C ASP A 122 5.69 8.74 3.42
N SER A 123 4.79 8.91 2.45
CA SER A 123 4.98 9.81 1.31
C SER A 123 5.06 11.28 1.78
N ILE A 124 4.22 11.70 2.73
CA ILE A 124 4.28 13.04 3.32
C ILE A 124 5.60 13.25 4.08
N ILE A 125 6.01 12.27 4.88
CA ILE A 125 7.27 12.31 5.63
C ILE A 125 8.46 12.39 4.68
N ASN A 126 8.48 11.58 3.62
CA ASN A 126 9.57 11.55 2.65
C ASN A 126 9.69 12.87 1.88
N VAL A 127 8.57 13.46 1.44
CA VAL A 127 8.59 14.78 0.78
C VAL A 127 9.14 15.86 1.71
N ARG A 128 8.69 15.90 2.98
CA ARG A 128 9.22 16.85 3.98
C ARG A 128 10.71 16.65 4.25
N ARG A 129 11.17 15.40 4.29
CA ARG A 129 12.58 15.05 4.49
C ARG A 129 13.44 15.55 3.32
N LEU A 130 13.01 15.28 2.09
CA LEU A 130 13.73 15.73 0.89
C LEU A 130 13.82 17.25 0.81
N ASP A 131 12.73 17.95 1.12
CA ASP A 131 12.71 19.42 1.14
C ASP A 131 13.66 19.98 2.20
N SER A 132 13.61 19.42 3.42
CA SER A 132 14.50 19.80 4.51
C SER A 132 15.98 19.58 4.15
N LEU A 133 16.30 18.44 3.53
CA LEU A 133 17.67 18.14 3.08
C LEU A 133 18.14 19.10 1.98
N LYS A 134 17.26 19.46 1.03
CA LYS A 134 17.59 20.46 0.00
C LYS A 134 17.85 21.83 0.61
N ARG A 135 17.04 22.26 1.59
CA ARG A 135 17.24 23.53 2.29
C ARG A 135 18.58 23.59 3.00
N ILE A 136 18.92 22.55 3.78
CA ILE A 136 20.22 22.45 4.46
C ILE A 136 21.38 22.47 3.46
N ALA A 137 21.24 21.77 2.32
CA ALA A 137 22.27 21.76 1.28
C ALA A 137 22.47 23.15 0.66
N LEU A 138 21.38 23.88 0.39
CA LEU A 138 21.44 25.25 -0.11
C LEU A 138 22.08 26.20 0.90
N ASP A 139 21.68 26.14 2.17
CA ASP A 139 22.26 26.94 3.25
C ASP A 139 23.77 26.67 3.41
N SER A 140 24.16 25.38 3.29
CA SER A 140 25.58 24.98 3.35
C SER A 140 26.38 25.52 2.17
N LEU A 141 25.80 25.51 0.96
CA LEU A 141 26.43 26.10 -0.23
C LEU A 141 26.53 27.62 -0.12
N ASP A 142 25.49 28.28 0.37
CA ASP A 142 25.47 29.72 0.59
C ASP A 142 26.50 30.15 1.63
N PHE A 143 26.58 29.43 2.75
CA PHE A 143 27.62 29.61 3.76
C PHE A 143 29.02 29.47 3.17
N LYS A 144 29.28 28.41 2.39
CA LYS A 144 30.59 28.22 1.73
C LYS A 144 30.96 29.36 0.78
N ARG A 145 29.98 29.88 0.02
CA ARG A 145 30.16 31.03 -0.89
C ARG A 145 30.46 32.31 -0.12
N LYS A 146 29.69 32.57 0.95
CA LYS A 146 29.78 33.79 1.75
C LYS A 146 30.96 33.82 2.71
N ARG A 147 31.44 32.66 3.17
CA ARG A 147 32.52 32.57 4.18
C ARG A 147 33.82 33.23 3.75
N PHE A 148 34.14 33.22 2.46
CA PHE A 148 35.35 33.83 1.92
C PHE A 148 35.12 35.25 1.40
N LEU A 149 33.87 35.71 1.36
CA LEU A 149 33.57 37.11 1.13
C LEU A 149 33.88 37.84 2.44
N LEU A 150 34.92 38.68 2.41
CA LEU A 150 35.25 39.61 3.49
C LEU A 150 34.16 40.68 3.53
N PHE A 151 32.98 40.33 4.05
CA PHE A 151 31.92 41.29 4.29
C PHE A 151 32.35 42.19 5.44
N LEU A 152 32.39 43.50 5.18
CA LEU A 152 32.32 44.47 6.26
C LEU A 152 30.99 44.26 6.99
N HIS A 153 31.04 43.84 8.25
CA HIS A 153 29.93 44.10 9.17
C HIS A 153 29.91 45.60 9.46
N ALA A 154 29.35 46.38 8.53
CA ALA A 154 28.97 47.74 8.83
C ALA A 154 27.67 47.70 9.66
N PRO A 155 27.57 48.46 10.77
CA PRO A 155 26.35 48.53 11.55
C PRO A 155 25.24 49.14 10.69
N ASP A 156 24.17 48.37 10.51
CA ASP A 156 22.80 48.78 10.19
C ASP A 156 22.66 50.11 9.41
N SER A 157 22.93 50.09 8.11
CA SER A 157 22.44 51.12 7.20
C SER A 157 21.33 50.53 6.33
N ILE A 158 20.18 51.17 6.39
CA ILE A 158 18.90 50.82 5.77
C ILE A 158 18.94 50.95 4.22
N TYR A 159 20.11 51.19 3.62
CA TYR A 159 20.26 51.44 2.19
C TYR A 159 21.33 50.54 1.54
N GLY A 160 20.86 49.59 0.74
CA GLY A 160 21.65 48.85 -0.27
C GLY A 160 22.20 47.49 0.18
N ALA A 161 22.19 46.52 -0.75
CA ALA A 161 22.83 45.22 -0.53
C ALA A 161 24.34 45.40 -0.24
N PRO A 162 24.94 44.60 0.66
CA PRO A 162 26.36 44.71 0.98
C PRO A 162 27.20 44.47 -0.27
N HIS A 163 28.13 45.39 -0.56
CA HIS A 163 29.03 45.26 -1.70
C HIS A 163 30.21 44.34 -1.30
N PRO A 164 30.42 43.21 -2.00
CA PRO A 164 31.52 42.32 -1.69
C PRO A 164 32.85 42.97 -2.08
N ILE A 165 33.87 42.82 -1.23
CA ILE A 165 35.24 43.21 -1.56
C ILE A 165 35.78 42.21 -2.60
N THR A 166 35.90 42.65 -3.85
CA THR A 166 36.50 41.86 -4.92
C THR A 166 38.02 42.06 -4.97
N HIS A 167 38.73 41.10 -5.56
CA HIS A 167 40.18 41.19 -5.78
C HIS A 167 40.53 42.46 -6.60
N GLU A 168 39.66 42.85 -7.52
CA GLU A 168 39.79 44.05 -8.34
C GLU A 168 39.80 45.33 -7.49
N MET A 169 38.87 45.47 -6.53
CA MET A 169 38.85 46.61 -5.62
C MET A 169 40.10 46.71 -4.74
N LEU A 170 40.64 45.57 -4.30
CA LEU A 170 41.88 45.53 -3.50
C LEU A 170 43.10 45.89 -4.34
N HIS A 171 43.15 45.40 -5.58
CA HIS A 171 44.18 45.73 -6.54
C HIS A 171 44.18 47.22 -6.87
N ASP A 172 43.02 47.83 -7.13
CA ASP A 172 42.94 49.25 -7.44
C ASP A 172 43.37 50.10 -6.25
N ARG A 173 42.96 49.72 -5.04
CA ARG A 173 43.42 50.39 -3.80
C ARG A 173 44.93 50.25 -3.60
N LEU A 174 45.50 49.08 -3.92
CA LEU A 174 46.96 48.87 -3.90
C LEU A 174 47.64 49.82 -4.89
N LEU A 175 47.19 49.86 -6.14
CA LEU A 175 47.73 50.73 -7.18
C LEU A 175 47.66 52.21 -6.81
N GLU A 176 46.56 52.63 -6.19
CA GLU A 176 46.40 53.98 -5.66
C GLU A 176 47.41 54.26 -4.53
N SER A 177 47.59 53.32 -3.59
CA SER A 177 48.53 53.48 -2.48
C SER A 177 49.99 53.59 -2.92
N ILE A 178 50.35 52.97 -4.04
CA ILE A 178 51.71 53.02 -4.62
C ILE A 178 51.86 54.09 -5.71
N GLY A 179 50.82 54.91 -5.95
CA GLY A 179 50.86 56.03 -6.90
C GLY A 179 50.84 55.64 -8.38
N LEU A 180 50.41 54.42 -8.72
CA LEU A 180 50.40 53.87 -10.10
C LEU A 180 49.00 53.84 -10.74
N SER A 181 48.02 54.57 -10.19
CA SER A 181 46.63 54.52 -10.65
C SER A 181 46.42 54.93 -12.11
N GLN A 182 47.28 55.78 -12.67
CA GLN A 182 47.17 56.27 -14.05
C GLN A 182 47.49 55.19 -15.11
N MET A 183 48.30 54.17 -14.80
CA MET A 183 48.62 53.08 -15.74
C MET A 183 47.44 52.11 -15.95
N ALA A 184 46.53 52.01 -14.98
CA ALA A 184 45.36 51.13 -15.08
C ALA A 184 44.34 51.60 -16.12
N ILE A 185 44.28 52.92 -16.37
CA ILE A 185 43.32 53.54 -17.30
C ILE A 185 43.74 53.28 -18.76
N GLU A 186 45.04 53.24 -19.05
CA GLU A 186 45.57 52.96 -20.40
C GLU A 186 45.36 51.51 -20.85
N GLY A 187 45.33 50.55 -19.92
CA GLY A 187 45.10 49.14 -20.22
C GLY A 187 43.67 48.79 -20.63
N GLN A 188 42.67 49.56 -20.18
CA GLN A 188 41.26 49.28 -20.47
C GLN A 188 40.84 49.64 -21.91
N ASN A 189 41.54 50.56 -22.58
CA ASN A 189 41.24 50.94 -23.96
C ASN A 189 41.74 49.94 -25.01
N LYS A 190 42.44 48.87 -24.60
CA LYS A 190 42.84 47.77 -25.49
C LYS A 190 41.98 46.54 -25.19
N VAL A 191 40.74 46.58 -25.65
CA VAL A 191 39.85 45.40 -25.62
C VAL A 191 40.46 44.33 -26.53
N MET A 192 41.12 43.34 -25.95
CA MET A 192 41.42 42.08 -26.64
C MET A 192 40.08 41.41 -26.97
N PRO A 193 39.91 40.82 -28.18
CA PRO A 193 38.70 40.07 -28.49
C PRO A 193 38.55 38.96 -27.46
N ARG A 194 37.36 38.90 -26.85
CA ARG A 194 37.02 37.90 -25.83
C ARG A 194 37.15 36.52 -26.47
N GLY A 195 38.26 35.83 -26.20
CA GLY A 195 38.41 34.42 -26.55
C GLY A 195 37.24 33.66 -25.93
N GLU A 196 36.50 32.94 -26.76
CA GLU A 196 35.34 32.17 -26.31
C GLU A 196 35.82 31.20 -25.23
N SER A 197 35.26 31.32 -24.02
CA SER A 197 35.61 30.42 -22.92
C SER A 197 35.34 28.98 -23.35
N PRO A 198 36.20 28.01 -23.00
CA PRO A 198 35.96 26.61 -23.35
C PRO A 198 34.57 26.21 -22.86
N ARG A 199 33.67 25.96 -23.81
CA ARG A 199 32.31 25.51 -23.50
C ARG A 199 32.49 24.14 -22.82
N PRO A 200 32.00 23.93 -21.58
CA PRO A 200 32.12 22.63 -20.94
C PRO A 200 31.54 21.56 -21.89
N PRO A 201 32.18 20.38 -22.00
CA PRO A 201 31.71 19.35 -22.90
C PRO A 201 30.24 19.08 -22.59
N GLN A 202 29.38 19.29 -23.60
CA GLN A 202 27.98 18.93 -23.48
C GLN A 202 27.92 17.44 -23.12
N PRO A 203 27.04 17.03 -22.20
CA PRO A 203 26.82 15.62 -21.94
C PRO A 203 26.54 14.95 -23.28
N GLN A 204 27.38 13.98 -23.68
CA GLN A 204 27.08 13.16 -24.83
C GLN A 204 25.70 12.57 -24.58
N ALA A 205 24.77 12.86 -25.50
CA ALA A 205 23.48 12.19 -25.53
C ALA A 205 23.81 10.69 -25.55
N LYS A 206 23.53 10.00 -24.44
CA LYS A 206 23.46 8.55 -24.46
C LYS A 206 22.56 8.23 -25.64
N SER A 207 23.10 7.46 -26.58
CA SER A 207 22.33 6.83 -27.65
C SER A 207 21.04 6.34 -27.02
N THR A 208 19.91 6.85 -27.49
CA THR A 208 18.60 6.31 -27.23
C THR A 208 18.69 4.81 -27.51
N GLU A 209 18.81 4.01 -26.45
CA GLU A 209 18.48 2.60 -26.54
C GLU A 209 17.07 2.57 -27.08
N ALA A 210 16.93 2.02 -28.28
CA ALA A 210 15.65 1.83 -28.92
C ALA A 210 14.73 1.13 -27.91
N SER A 211 13.58 1.76 -27.62
CA SER A 211 12.51 1.11 -26.88
C SER A 211 12.29 -0.29 -27.47
N PRO A 212 12.20 -1.35 -26.66
CA PRO A 212 12.05 -2.70 -27.17
C PRO A 212 10.76 -2.77 -28.00
N VAL A 213 10.92 -3.09 -29.29
CA VAL A 213 9.79 -3.35 -30.19
C VAL A 213 9.11 -4.62 -29.70
N LEU A 214 7.88 -4.50 -29.23
CA LEU A 214 7.03 -5.64 -28.88
C LEU A 214 6.85 -6.52 -30.13
N ARG A 215 7.20 -7.80 -30.03
CA ARG A 215 6.94 -8.76 -31.11
C ARG A 215 5.43 -8.90 -31.31
N PRO A 216 4.93 -8.96 -32.57
CA PRO A 216 3.54 -9.28 -32.82
C PRO A 216 3.20 -10.66 -32.26
N ILE A 217 2.05 -10.76 -31.60
CA ILE A 217 1.50 -12.03 -31.08
C ILE A 217 1.13 -12.90 -32.29
N GLU A 218 1.88 -13.97 -32.52
CA GLU A 218 1.43 -15.04 -33.41
C GLU A 218 0.19 -15.69 -32.79
N LYS A 219 -0.91 -15.71 -33.55
CA LYS A 219 -2.13 -16.43 -33.18
C LYS A 219 -1.80 -17.91 -33.11
N ILE A 220 -1.85 -18.46 -31.91
CA ILE A 220 -1.84 -19.91 -31.68
C ILE A 220 -3.07 -20.48 -32.38
N LYS A 221 -2.83 -21.47 -33.25
CA LYS A 221 -3.87 -22.25 -33.94
C LYS A 221 -4.08 -23.58 -33.23
#